data_AF-A0A7X9QDC8-F1
#
_entry.id   AF-A0A7X9QDC8-F1
#
_cell.length_a   1.000
_cell.length_b   1.000
_cell.length_c   1.000
_cell.angle_alpha   90.00
_cell.angle_beta   90.00
_cell.angle_gamma   90.00
#
_symmetry.space_group_name_H-M   'P 1'
#
loop_
_entity.id
_entity.type
_entity.pdbx_description
1 polymer ?
#
loop_
_entity_poly.entity_id
_entity_poly.type
_entity_poly.pdbx_seq_one_letter_code
_entity_poly.pdbx_strand_id
1 'polypeptide(L)'
;MARQRISTTVDAELLARARALNLSGTDASMIERALSALLALHRAAELDREYADAYAAQPLDTPDEWGDLASFGTAVRARSGPA
;
A
#
# COMPACT_ATOMS: atom_id res chain seq x y z
N MET A 1 24.28 -2.98 -12.69
CA MET A 1 23.99 -1.56 -12.98
C MET A 1 25.07 -0.67 -12.39
N ALA A 2 25.30 0.52 -12.96
CA ALA A 2 26.29 1.46 -12.46
C ALA A 2 25.89 1.96 -11.05
N ARG A 3 26.86 2.05 -10.13
CA ARG A 3 26.61 2.61 -8.80
C ARG A 3 26.80 4.12 -8.81
N GLN A 4 25.85 4.85 -8.23
CA GLN A 4 25.94 6.30 -8.03
C GLN A 4 26.33 6.58 -6.57
N ARG A 5 27.34 7.43 -6.35
CA ARG A 5 27.67 7.93 -5.01
C ARG A 5 26.76 9.09 -4.65
N ILE A 6 26.20 9.07 -3.45
CA ILE A 6 25.36 10.13 -2.89
C ILE A 6 26.05 10.63 -1.62
N SER A 7 26.21 11.95 -1.50
CA SER A 7 26.67 12.59 -0.26
C SER A 7 25.48 13.31 0.34
N THR A 8 25.03 12.89 1.52
CA THR A 8 23.87 13.46 2.19
C THR A 8 24.05 13.46 3.71
N THR A 9 23.33 14.34 4.39
CA THR A 9 23.27 14.40 5.86
C THR A 9 21.91 13.87 6.28
N VAL A 10 21.89 12.99 7.28
CA VAL A 10 20.67 12.41 7.84
C VAL A 10 20.67 12.56 9.35
N ASP A 11 19.49 12.41 9.94
CA ASP A 11 19.36 12.33 11.39
C ASP A 11 20.18 11.14 11.95
N ALA A 12 20.99 11.42 12.97
CA ALA A 12 21.93 10.45 13.51
C ALA A 12 21.23 9.33 14.31
N GLU A 13 20.15 9.65 15.02
CA GLU A 13 19.41 8.67 15.82
C GLU A 13 18.63 7.71 14.91
N LEU A 14 17.96 8.24 13.88
CA LEU A 14 17.29 7.46 12.86
C LEU A 14 18.26 6.49 12.18
N LEU A 15 19.45 6.98 11.78
CA LEU A 15 20.47 6.15 11.15
C LEU A 15 20.97 5.04 12.09
N ALA A 16 21.18 5.35 13.36
CA ALA A 16 21.60 4.38 14.37
C ALA A 16 20.55 3.27 14.56
N ARG A 17 19.28 3.65 14.68
CA ARG A 17 18.15 2.71 14.81
C ARG A 17 18.00 1.83 13.56
N ALA A 18 18.12 2.41 12.38
CA ALA A 18 18.05 1.66 11.13
C ALA A 18 19.18 0.64 11.00
N ARG A 19 20.41 1.03 11.36
CA ARG A 19 21.57 0.12 11.40
C ARG A 19 21.40 -1.01 12.41
N ALA A 20 20.82 -0.74 13.59
CA ALA A 20 20.53 -1.77 14.58
C ALA A 20 19.57 -2.87 14.06
N LEU A 21 18.66 -2.51 13.14
CA LEU A 21 17.76 -3.45 12.48
C LEU A 21 18.41 -4.16 11.27
N ASN A 22 19.50 -3.60 10.72
CA ASN A 22 20.16 -4.08 9.51
C ASN A 22 21.38 -4.96 9.84
N LEU A 23 21.13 -6.08 10.53
CA LEU A 23 22.15 -6.92 11.19
C LEU A 23 23.26 -7.49 10.28
N SER A 24 23.07 -7.53 8.96
CA SER A 24 24.00 -8.17 8.01
C SER A 24 24.26 -7.36 6.73
N GLY A 25 23.86 -6.08 6.69
CA GLY A 25 23.99 -5.23 5.49
C GLY A 25 24.90 -4.02 5.68
N THR A 26 25.27 -3.40 4.56
CA THR A 26 25.96 -2.10 4.55
C THR A 26 24.93 -0.97 4.53
N ASP A 27 25.36 0.26 4.83
CA ASP A 27 24.49 1.42 4.63
C ASP A 27 24.03 1.55 3.18
N ALA A 28 24.90 1.22 2.21
CA ALA A 28 24.54 1.25 0.80
C ALA A 28 23.38 0.30 0.50
N SER A 29 23.43 -0.96 0.98
CA SER A 29 22.34 -1.91 0.76
C SER A 29 21.07 -1.52 1.52
N MET A 30 21.19 -0.91 2.70
CA MET A 30 20.06 -0.36 3.43
C MET A 30 19.37 0.78 2.65
N ILE A 31 20.16 1.70 2.07
CA ILE A 31 19.65 2.80 1.26
C ILE A 31 19.00 2.28 -0.03
N GLU A 32 19.60 1.29 -0.71
CA GLU A 32 18.98 0.65 -1.87
C GLU A 32 17.60 0.07 -1.52
N ARG A 33 17.48 -0.67 -0.41
CA ARG A 33 16.19 -1.19 0.06
C ARG A 33 15.19 -0.09 0.38
N ALA A 34 15.62 0.99 1.02
CA ALA A 34 14.76 2.13 1.33
C ALA A 34 14.23 2.80 0.06
N LEU A 35 15.09 2.99 -0.95
CA LEU A 35 14.69 3.55 -2.25
C LEU A 35 13.72 2.62 -2.99
N SER A 36 13.97 1.31 -2.99
CA SER A 36 13.04 0.33 -3.57
C SER A 36 11.69 0.33 -2.87
N ALA A 37 11.68 0.41 -1.53
CA ALA A 37 10.45 0.47 -0.75
C ALA A 37 9.65 1.75 -1.05
N LEU A 38 10.34 2.90 -1.18
CA LEU A 38 9.71 4.17 -1.56
C LEU A 38 9.00 4.06 -2.92
N LEU A 39 9.68 3.49 -3.92
CA LEU A 39 9.08 3.30 -5.26
C LEU A 39 7.88 2.34 -5.22
N ALA A 40 7.98 1.25 -4.46
CA ALA A 40 6.88 0.31 -4.30
C ALA A 40 5.66 0.97 -3.61
N LEU A 41 5.88 1.76 -2.56
CA LEU A 41 4.83 2.52 -1.88
C LEU A 41 4.19 3.55 -2.80
N HIS A 42 4.98 4.26 -3.60
CA HIS A 42 4.44 5.21 -4.56
C HIS A 42 3.55 4.50 -5.60
N ARG A 43 4.02 3.38 -6.14
CA ARG A 43 3.25 2.61 -7.11
C ARG A 43 1.96 2.05 -6.52
N ALA A 44 1.99 1.57 -5.28
CA ALA A 44 0.79 1.10 -4.58
C ALA A 44 -0.22 2.25 -4.40
N ALA A 45 0.23 3.44 -3.99
CA ALA A 45 -0.63 4.60 -3.81
C ALA A 45 -1.22 5.14 -5.14
N GLU A 46 -0.49 5.03 -6.25
CA GLU A 46 -1.03 5.32 -7.59
C GLU A 46 -2.16 4.34 -7.94
N LEU A 47 -1.93 3.04 -7.73
CA LEU A 47 -2.95 2.02 -7.97
C LEU A 47 -4.18 2.23 -7.11
N ASP A 48 -4.01 2.46 -5.80
CA ASP A 48 -5.14 2.72 -4.90
C ASP A 48 -5.97 3.92 -5.35
N ARG A 49 -5.32 4.97 -5.88
CA ARG A 49 -6.00 6.14 -6.44
C ARG A 49 -6.73 5.81 -7.74
N GLU A 50 -6.09 5.11 -8.68
CA GLU A 50 -6.73 4.67 -9.92
C GLU A 50 -7.97 3.80 -9.64
N TYR A 51 -7.88 2.89 -8.68
CA TYR A 51 -9.01 2.08 -8.23
C TYR A 51 -10.09 2.94 -7.57
N ALA A 52 -9.71 3.84 -6.65
CA ALA A 52 -10.67 4.74 -6.01
C ALA A 52 -11.42 5.60 -7.04
N ASP A 53 -10.72 6.17 -8.02
CA ASP A 53 -11.31 7.00 -9.08
C ASP A 53 -12.22 6.16 -9.99
N ALA A 54 -11.79 4.96 -10.39
CA ALA A 54 -12.58 4.06 -11.23
C ALA A 54 -13.89 3.65 -10.55
N TYR A 55 -13.85 3.32 -9.26
CA TYR A 55 -15.03 2.89 -8.51
C TYR A 55 -15.85 4.05 -7.93
N ALA A 56 -15.29 5.25 -7.77
CA ALA A 56 -16.05 6.44 -7.40
C ALA A 56 -17.00 6.89 -8.53
N ALA A 57 -16.65 6.61 -9.79
CA ALA A 57 -17.49 6.89 -10.95
C ALA A 57 -18.62 5.88 -11.15
N GLN A 58 -18.61 4.73 -10.47
CA GLN A 58 -19.59 3.67 -10.61
C GLN A 58 -20.60 3.74 -9.45
N PRO A 59 -21.88 4.10 -9.70
CA PRO A 59 -22.90 4.08 -8.67
C PRO A 59 -23.02 2.68 -8.06
N LEU A 60 -22.99 2.56 -6.73
CA LEU A 60 -23.07 1.27 -6.02
C LEU A 60 -24.39 0.53 -6.24
N ASP A 61 -25.41 1.24 -6.73
CA ASP A 61 -26.74 0.77 -7.10
C ASP A 61 -26.85 0.37 -8.58
N THR A 62 -25.73 0.41 -9.34
CA THR A 62 -25.70 -0.09 -10.72
C THR A 62 -25.98 -1.60 -10.70
N PRO A 63 -27.08 -2.07 -11.31
CA PRO A 63 -27.40 -3.49 -11.34
C PRO A 63 -26.37 -4.21 -12.20
N ASP A 64 -25.66 -5.19 -11.64
CA ASP A 64 -24.77 -6.07 -12.38
C ASP A 64 -25.41 -7.46 -12.61
N GLU A 65 -24.67 -8.36 -13.27
CA GLU A 65 -25.11 -9.74 -13.54
C GLU A 65 -25.27 -10.61 -12.28
N TRP A 66 -24.78 -10.14 -11.14
CA TRP A 66 -24.89 -10.77 -9.83
C TRP A 66 -25.98 -10.14 -8.95
N GLY A 67 -26.62 -9.06 -9.41
CA GLY A 67 -27.77 -8.41 -8.77
C GLY A 67 -27.38 -7.29 -7.80
N ASP A 68 -28.38 -6.69 -7.15
CA ASP A 68 -28.18 -5.55 -6.27
C ASP A 68 -27.47 -5.95 -4.94
N LEU A 69 -26.35 -5.28 -4.66
CA LEU A 69 -25.55 -5.43 -3.44
C LEU A 69 -26.37 -5.21 -2.16
N ALA A 70 -27.36 -4.33 -2.17
CA ALA A 70 -28.23 -4.09 -1.01
C ALA A 70 -29.14 -5.29 -0.71
N SER A 71 -29.63 -5.96 -1.75
CA SER A 71 -30.39 -7.20 -1.65
C SER A 71 -29.55 -8.35 -1.09
N PHE A 72 -28.28 -8.48 -1.52
CA PHE A 72 -27.34 -9.44 -0.93
C PHE A 72 -27.08 -9.18 0.56
N GLY A 73 -26.83 -7.93 0.94
CA GLY A 73 -26.62 -7.56 2.35
C GLY A 73 -27.82 -7.83 3.24
N THR A 74 -29.04 -7.67 2.70
CA THR A 74 -30.29 -8.01 3.39
C THR A 74 -30.44 -9.52 3.58
N ALA A 75 -30.14 -10.32 2.56
CA ALA A 75 -30.18 -11.78 2.62
C ALA A 75 -29.16 -12.35 3.64
N VAL A 76 -27.94 -11.80 3.68
CA VAL A 76 -26.92 -12.22 4.66
C VAL A 76 -27.37 -11.89 6.09
N ARG A 77 -27.87 -10.67 6.35
CA ARG A 77 -28.40 -10.30 7.68
C ARG A 77 -29.60 -11.17 8.09
N ALA A 78 -30.50 -11.48 7.16
CA ALA A 78 -31.64 -12.35 7.42
C ALA A 78 -31.20 -13.79 7.75
N ARG A 79 -30.12 -14.28 7.12
CA ARG A 79 -29.55 -15.62 7.37
C ARG A 79 -28.68 -15.68 8.64
N SER A 80 -28.07 -14.58 9.06
CA SER A 80 -27.22 -14.53 10.25
C SER A 80 -27.99 -14.47 11.58
N GLY A 81 -29.30 -14.18 11.56
CA GLY A 81 -30.14 -14.08 12.75
C GLY A 81 -29.75 -12.88 13.65
N PRO A 82 -30.66 -12.36 14.50
CA PRO A 82 -30.28 -11.35 15.49
C PRO A 82 -29.34 -11.98 16.52
N ALA A 83 -28.26 -11.27 16.86
CA ALA A 83 -27.43 -11.57 18.02
C ALA A 83 -28.22 -11.44 19.32
#